data_AF-A0A382WGV4-F1
#
_entry.id   AF-A0A382WGV4-F1
#
_cell.length_a   1.000
_cell.length_b   1.000
_cell.length_c   1.000
_cell.angle_alpha   90.00
_cell.angle_beta   90.00
_cell.angle_gamma   90.00
#
_symmetry.space_group_name_H-M   'P 1'
#
loop_
_entity.id
_entity.type
_entity.pdbx_description
1 polymer ?
#
loop_
_entity_poly.entity_id
_entity_poly.type
_entity_poly.pdbx_seq_one_letter_code
_entity_poly.pdbx_strand_id
1 'polypeptide(L)'
;SVGSFISGIDEIIEKINKKPIPVKIYGFGTDLDTSWVYGDKKIQDGSTNIGQVIEHMKSNQNNGLAGSLLITDGQVNLGSEIPTQDLKGTKPIHVVGVGDNSPLVDVSIHSIDAPPVIIKGENAELDVTVSSHGALNQRLNVTLYSGKKLLGSKVVPVSGEGSMERVRFMINPNQTGEMQYRVQVNALPDEINIQNNKQIVPIQVLKNEYKIAIFTGAPNFNTQVIKNIITQNPEFRMDHFVLRSNGYSTPLKTFWDTKYDLILFDNHPVGMNAQEW
;
A
#
# COMPACT_ATOMS: atom_id res chain seq x y z
N SER A 1 5.03 -22.41 -27.36
CA SER A 1 6.49 -22.62 -27.23
C SER A 1 7.24 -21.48 -27.91
N VAL A 2 8.53 -21.27 -27.64
CA VAL A 2 9.34 -20.21 -28.30
C VAL A 2 9.33 -20.37 -29.83
N GLY A 3 9.34 -21.61 -30.33
CA GLY A 3 9.25 -21.90 -31.77
C GLY A 3 7.91 -21.50 -32.40
N SER A 4 6.78 -21.71 -31.71
CA SER A 4 5.46 -21.30 -32.22
C SER A 4 5.30 -19.78 -32.24
N PHE A 5 5.87 -19.09 -31.25
CA PHE A 5 5.92 -17.62 -31.20
C PHE A 5 6.71 -17.05 -32.37
N ILE A 6 7.91 -17.58 -32.58
CA ILE A 6 8.79 -17.20 -33.69
C ILE A 6 8.09 -17.40 -35.04
N SER A 7 7.45 -18.56 -35.24
CA SER A 7 6.73 -18.87 -36.47
C SER A 7 5.55 -17.93 -36.72
N GLY A 8 4.80 -17.57 -35.67
CA GLY A 8 3.69 -16.62 -35.78
C GLY A 8 4.16 -15.21 -36.16
N ILE A 9 5.29 -14.77 -35.60
CA ILE A 9 5.93 -13.50 -36.00
C ILE A 9 6.32 -13.52 -37.47
N ASP A 10 6.88 -14.63 -37.99
CA ASP A 10 7.24 -14.73 -39.41
C ASP A 10 6.04 -14.61 -40.33
N GLU A 11 4.92 -15.25 -39.99
CA GLU A 11 3.70 -15.18 -40.79
C GLU A 11 3.13 -13.74 -40.84
N ILE A 12 3.19 -13.01 -39.72
CA ILE A 12 2.80 -11.60 -39.65
C ILE A 12 3.71 -10.75 -40.53
N ILE A 13 5.03 -10.93 -40.43
CA ILE A 13 6.02 -10.20 -41.23
C ILE A 13 5.80 -10.49 -42.72
N GLU A 14 5.57 -11.74 -43.12
CA GLU A 14 5.33 -12.12 -44.50
C GLU A 14 4.08 -11.43 -45.08
N LYS A 15 2.99 -11.37 -44.30
CA LYS A 15 1.75 -10.67 -44.69
C LYS A 15 1.97 -9.16 -44.84
N ILE A 16 2.81 -8.56 -44.00
CA ILE A 16 3.14 -7.14 -44.06
C ILE A 16 4.03 -6.84 -45.27
N ASN A 17 5.04 -7.66 -45.54
CA ASN A 17 5.95 -7.51 -46.68
C ASN A 17 5.27 -7.66 -48.05
N LYS A 18 4.08 -8.29 -48.12
CA LYS A 18 3.24 -8.32 -49.32
C LYS A 18 2.64 -6.96 -49.68
N LYS A 19 2.69 -5.98 -48.76
CA LYS A 19 2.27 -4.59 -48.99
C LYS A 19 3.51 -3.71 -49.21
N PRO A 20 3.42 -2.62 -50.00
CA PRO A 20 4.53 -1.70 -50.24
C PRO A 20 4.74 -0.76 -49.04
N ILE A 21 4.91 -1.32 -47.84
CA ILE A 21 5.08 -0.58 -46.59
C ILE A 21 6.48 -0.89 -46.04
N PRO A 22 7.36 0.11 -45.87
CA PRO A 22 8.68 -0.13 -45.28
C PRO A 22 8.53 -0.48 -43.80
N VAL A 23 9.10 -1.61 -43.39
CA VAL A 23 9.01 -2.12 -42.01
C VAL A 23 10.40 -2.29 -41.43
N LYS A 24 10.56 -1.88 -40.17
CA LYS A 24 11.75 -2.12 -39.36
C LYS A 24 11.35 -3.00 -38.18
N ILE A 25 12.12 -4.05 -37.95
CA ILE A 25 11.85 -5.03 -36.89
C ILE A 25 12.94 -4.88 -35.85
N TYR A 26 12.52 -4.91 -34.59
CA TYR A 26 13.38 -4.80 -33.43
C TYR A 26 13.03 -5.93 -32.47
N GLY A 27 14.06 -6.63 -31.98
CA GLY A 27 13.93 -7.48 -30.80
C GLY A 27 14.05 -6.62 -29.54
N PHE A 28 13.53 -7.11 -28.42
CA PHE A 28 13.73 -6.46 -27.13
C PHE A 28 13.76 -7.50 -26.03
N GLY A 29 14.62 -7.26 -25.05
CA GLY A 29 14.75 -8.07 -23.84
C GLY A 29 15.27 -7.20 -22.71
N THR A 30 16.52 -7.44 -22.30
CA THR A 30 17.25 -6.52 -21.40
C THR A 30 17.52 -5.20 -22.09
N ASP A 31 17.95 -5.29 -23.35
CA ASP A 31 18.24 -4.19 -24.25
C ASP A 31 17.46 -4.32 -25.56
N LEU A 32 17.42 -3.24 -26.33
CA LEU A 32 16.87 -3.23 -27.69
C LEU A 32 17.83 -3.88 -28.68
N ASP A 33 17.36 -4.94 -29.33
CA ASP A 33 18.07 -5.58 -30.43
C ASP A 33 17.63 -4.98 -31.77
N THR A 34 18.52 -4.20 -32.37
CA THR A 34 18.33 -3.57 -33.69
C THR A 34 18.84 -4.42 -34.85
N SER A 35 19.42 -5.59 -34.56
CA SER A 35 20.04 -6.48 -35.54
C SER A 35 19.10 -7.59 -36.03
N TRP A 36 17.80 -7.51 -35.70
CA TRP A 36 16.83 -8.53 -36.07
C TRP A 36 16.68 -8.68 -37.59
N VAL A 37 17.13 -9.83 -38.11
CA VAL A 37 16.97 -10.20 -39.53
C VAL A 37 15.98 -11.34 -39.66
N TYR A 38 15.12 -11.25 -40.68
CA TYR A 38 14.19 -12.32 -41.03
C TYR A 38 14.94 -13.63 -41.27
N GLY A 39 14.59 -14.68 -40.51
CA GLY A 39 15.19 -16.02 -40.62
C GLY A 39 16.34 -16.34 -39.67
N ASP A 40 16.90 -15.37 -38.93
CA ASP A 40 17.92 -15.61 -37.89
C ASP A 40 17.41 -15.13 -36.53
N LYS A 41 16.82 -16.05 -35.76
CA LYS A 41 16.06 -15.73 -34.54
C LYS A 41 16.59 -16.46 -33.32
N LYS A 42 17.08 -15.68 -32.35
CA LYS A 42 17.51 -16.16 -31.04
C LYS A 42 16.93 -15.27 -29.96
N ILE A 43 15.94 -15.77 -29.23
CA ILE A 43 15.45 -15.14 -28.00
C ILE A 43 16.27 -15.75 -26.86
N GLN A 44 17.21 -15.00 -26.30
CA GLN A 44 18.14 -15.47 -25.26
C GLN A 44 18.07 -14.67 -23.96
N ASP A 45 17.36 -13.54 -23.97
CA ASP A 45 17.26 -12.67 -22.80
C ASP A 45 16.26 -13.21 -21.78
N GLY A 46 16.64 -13.15 -20.50
CA GLY A 46 15.81 -13.51 -19.35
C GLY A 46 15.00 -12.35 -18.77
N SER A 47 15.09 -11.16 -19.37
CA SER A 47 14.38 -9.96 -18.93
C SER A 47 13.69 -9.22 -20.06
N THR A 48 12.68 -8.42 -19.72
CA THR A 48 11.82 -7.66 -20.60
C THR A 48 11.73 -6.23 -20.10
N ASN A 49 12.37 -5.30 -20.82
CA ASN A 49 12.36 -3.87 -20.55
C ASN A 49 11.48 -3.11 -21.56
N ILE A 50 10.19 -3.02 -21.26
CA ILE A 50 9.21 -2.33 -22.12
C ILE A 50 9.39 -0.80 -22.11
N GLY A 51 10.04 -0.25 -21.07
CA GLY A 51 10.35 1.18 -20.97
C GLY A 51 11.22 1.67 -22.12
N GLN A 52 12.31 0.95 -22.40
CA GLN A 52 13.20 1.26 -23.53
C GLN A 52 12.48 1.18 -24.88
N VAL A 53 11.58 0.22 -25.05
CA VAL A 53 10.78 0.06 -26.27
C VAL A 53 9.93 1.31 -26.54
N ILE A 54 9.25 1.82 -25.50
CA ILE A 54 8.45 3.05 -25.62
C ILE A 54 9.33 4.28 -25.84
N GLU A 55 10.48 4.38 -25.18
CA GLU A 55 11.44 5.46 -25.41
C GLU A 55 11.97 5.48 -26.85
N HIS A 56 12.27 4.30 -27.40
CA HIS A 56 12.68 4.14 -28.80
C HIS A 56 11.56 4.49 -29.79
N MET A 57 10.31 4.14 -29.47
CA MET A 57 9.16 4.56 -30.27
C MET A 57 9.00 6.08 -30.26
N LYS A 58 9.23 6.74 -29.11
CA LYS A 58 9.18 8.20 -28.98
C LYS A 58 10.26 8.89 -29.80
N SER A 59 11.51 8.45 -29.70
CA SER A 59 12.64 9.06 -30.41
C SER A 59 12.48 8.98 -31.93
N ASN A 60 11.75 7.97 -32.44
CA ASN A 60 11.50 7.78 -33.87
C ASN A 60 10.21 8.40 -34.41
N GLN A 61 9.41 9.10 -33.60
CA GLN A 61 8.12 9.66 -34.06
C GLN A 61 8.24 10.63 -35.23
N ASN A 62 9.34 11.38 -35.30
CA ASN A 62 9.57 12.40 -36.31
C ASN A 62 10.16 11.83 -37.63
N ASN A 63 10.49 10.53 -37.67
CA ASN A 63 11.15 9.89 -38.81
C ASN A 63 10.17 9.16 -39.75
N GLY A 64 8.95 9.67 -39.91
CA GLY A 64 7.94 9.08 -40.79
C GLY A 64 7.26 7.82 -40.24
N LEU A 65 7.32 7.61 -38.91
CA LEU A 65 6.65 6.49 -38.25
C LEU A 65 5.12 6.63 -38.38
N ALA A 66 4.48 5.66 -39.02
CA ALA A 66 3.01 5.62 -39.16
C ALA A 66 2.32 5.01 -37.94
N GLY A 67 2.98 4.06 -37.26
CA GLY A 67 2.49 3.34 -36.09
C GLY A 67 3.45 2.21 -35.72
N SER A 68 3.23 1.60 -34.56
CA SER A 68 4.05 0.50 -34.04
C SER A 68 3.18 -0.72 -33.69
N LEU A 69 3.73 -1.92 -33.90
CA LEU A 69 3.14 -3.19 -33.46
C LEU A 69 4.05 -3.78 -32.38
N LEU A 70 3.55 -3.86 -31.16
CA LEU A 70 4.23 -4.48 -30.03
C LEU A 70 3.69 -5.89 -29.83
N ILE A 71 4.56 -6.88 -29.90
CA ILE A 71 4.21 -8.28 -29.63
C ILE A 71 4.93 -8.69 -28.36
N THR A 72 4.18 -9.06 -27.31
CA THR A 72 4.73 -9.33 -25.98
C THR A 72 3.82 -10.29 -25.21
N ASP A 73 4.38 -11.02 -24.25
CA ASP A 73 3.63 -11.77 -23.24
C ASP A 73 3.16 -10.92 -22.05
N GLY A 74 3.54 -9.63 -22.02
CA GLY A 74 3.15 -8.68 -20.98
C GLY A 74 3.91 -8.84 -19.66
N GLN A 75 4.87 -9.76 -19.56
CA GLN A 75 5.67 -9.99 -18.36
C GLN A 75 6.86 -9.02 -18.30
N VAL A 76 6.56 -7.77 -17.92
CA VAL A 76 7.59 -6.75 -17.72
C VAL A 76 8.29 -6.98 -16.39
N ASN A 77 9.60 -7.24 -16.42
CA ASN A 77 10.39 -7.51 -15.23
C ASN A 77 11.60 -6.56 -15.05
N LEU A 78 11.79 -5.62 -15.97
CA LEU A 78 12.85 -4.61 -15.93
C LEU A 78 12.36 -3.28 -16.54
N GLY A 79 12.94 -2.16 -16.11
CA GLY A 79 12.57 -0.83 -16.58
C GLY A 79 11.52 -0.12 -15.71
N SER A 80 11.34 1.17 -15.97
CA SER A 80 10.39 2.02 -15.24
C SER A 80 8.95 1.72 -15.65
N GLU A 81 8.01 1.84 -14.71
CA GLU A 81 6.58 1.90 -15.04
C GLU A 81 6.34 3.02 -16.06
N ILE A 82 5.43 2.80 -17.01
CA ILE A 82 5.13 3.75 -18.09
C ILE A 82 3.83 4.45 -17.74
N PRO A 83 3.86 5.70 -17.24
CA PRO A 83 2.64 6.46 -16.98
C PRO A 83 1.84 6.61 -18.27
N THR A 84 0.52 6.52 -18.20
CA THR A 84 -0.35 6.72 -19.37
C THR A 84 -0.18 8.11 -20.00
N GLN A 85 0.30 9.08 -19.21
CA GLN A 85 0.64 10.43 -19.66
C GLN A 85 1.81 10.45 -20.66
N ASP A 86 2.74 9.51 -20.52
CA ASP A 86 3.91 9.39 -21.38
C ASP A 86 3.56 8.87 -22.78
N LEU A 87 2.36 8.33 -22.97
CA LEU A 87 1.88 7.86 -24.27
C LEU A 87 1.09 8.93 -25.03
N LYS A 88 0.85 10.11 -24.43
CA LYS A 88 0.17 11.21 -25.12
C LYS A 88 1.04 11.75 -26.26
N GLY A 89 0.51 11.75 -27.47
CA GLY A 89 1.20 12.25 -28.66
C GLY A 89 1.98 11.18 -29.45
N THR A 90 2.03 9.93 -28.97
CA THR A 90 2.61 8.84 -29.75
C THR A 90 1.74 8.47 -30.95
N LYS A 91 2.37 8.02 -32.03
CA LYS A 91 1.69 7.34 -33.13
C LYS A 91 0.98 6.07 -32.60
N PRO A 92 -0.05 5.54 -33.29
CA PRO A 92 -0.79 4.37 -32.80
C PRO A 92 0.13 3.21 -32.45
N ILE A 93 -0.02 2.66 -31.26
CA ILE A 93 0.68 1.46 -30.79
C ILE A 93 -0.37 0.35 -30.69
N HIS A 94 -0.23 -0.68 -31.52
CA HIS A 94 -1.05 -1.88 -31.46
C HIS A 94 -0.31 -2.94 -30.66
N VAL A 95 -0.95 -3.48 -29.62
CA VAL A 95 -0.35 -4.52 -28.77
C VAL A 95 -1.00 -5.87 -29.07
N VAL A 96 -0.17 -6.87 -29.36
CA VAL A 96 -0.57 -8.27 -29.52
C VAL A 96 0.03 -9.05 -28.35
N GLY A 97 -0.84 -9.40 -27.41
CA GLY A 97 -0.50 -10.28 -26.30
C GLY A 97 -0.28 -11.71 -26.79
N VAL A 98 0.83 -12.32 -26.40
CA VAL A 98 1.11 -13.74 -26.69
C VAL A 98 1.26 -14.50 -25.39
N GLY A 99 0.45 -15.54 -25.21
CA GLY A 99 0.50 -16.40 -24.05
C GLY A 99 -0.46 -17.56 -24.21
N ASP A 100 -0.39 -18.52 -23.30
CA ASP A 100 -1.43 -19.52 -23.16
C ASP A 100 -2.68 -18.85 -22.57
N ASN A 101 -3.86 -19.13 -23.12
CA ASN A 101 -5.13 -18.62 -22.57
C ASN A 101 -5.61 -19.43 -21.36
N SER A 102 -4.85 -20.44 -20.96
CA SER A 102 -5.12 -21.23 -19.76
C SER A 102 -4.87 -20.37 -18.52
N PRO A 103 -5.89 -20.03 -17.72
CA PRO A 103 -5.69 -19.24 -16.51
C PRO A 103 -4.82 -20.04 -15.55
N LEU A 104 -3.60 -19.55 -15.32
CA LEU A 104 -2.72 -20.07 -14.29
C LEU A 104 -3.40 -19.91 -12.93
N VAL A 105 -3.15 -20.86 -12.04
CA VAL A 105 -3.56 -20.74 -10.64
C VAL A 105 -2.81 -19.55 -10.03
N ASP A 106 -3.57 -18.54 -9.60
CA ASP A 106 -3.05 -17.33 -8.96
C ASP A 106 -4.00 -16.88 -7.87
N VAL A 107 -3.46 -16.50 -6.72
CA VAL A 107 -4.19 -15.99 -5.57
C VAL A 107 -3.53 -14.71 -5.09
N SER A 108 -4.27 -13.63 -5.10
CA SER A 108 -3.73 -12.31 -4.79
C SER A 108 -4.61 -11.53 -3.84
N ILE A 109 -3.98 -10.62 -3.10
CA ILE A 109 -4.71 -9.57 -2.40
C ILE A 109 -5.07 -8.52 -3.45
N HIS A 110 -6.35 -8.39 -3.75
CA HIS A 110 -6.85 -7.46 -4.75
C HIS A 110 -6.92 -6.04 -4.20
N SER A 111 -7.45 -5.88 -2.99
CA SER A 111 -7.55 -4.60 -2.31
C SER A 111 -7.66 -4.76 -0.81
N ILE A 112 -7.26 -3.72 -0.09
CA ILE A 112 -7.48 -3.58 1.34
C ILE A 112 -8.12 -2.22 1.56
N ASP A 113 -9.34 -2.23 2.09
CA ASP A 113 -10.05 -1.03 2.52
C ASP A 113 -9.91 -0.90 4.03
N ALA A 114 -9.30 0.21 4.46
CA ALA A 114 -9.04 0.48 5.86
C ALA A 114 -9.05 2.00 6.10
N PRO A 115 -9.52 2.46 7.28
CA PRO A 115 -9.40 3.86 7.64
C PRO A 115 -7.91 4.28 7.69
N PRO A 116 -7.54 5.43 7.09
CA PRO A 116 -6.16 5.92 7.13
C PRO A 116 -5.73 6.37 8.54
N VAL A 117 -6.70 6.69 9.38
CA VAL A 117 -6.50 7.17 10.76
C VAL A 117 -7.46 6.44 11.69
N ILE A 118 -6.96 5.93 12.80
CA ILE A 118 -7.76 5.27 13.85
C ILE A 118 -7.33 5.73 15.24
N ILE A 119 -8.17 5.51 16.24
CA ILE A 119 -7.92 5.93 17.62
C ILE A 119 -7.41 4.75 18.45
N LYS A 120 -6.37 5.01 19.26
CA LYS A 120 -5.83 4.04 20.21
C LYS A 120 -6.92 3.55 21.16
N GLY A 121 -7.07 2.23 21.27
CA GLY A 121 -8.03 1.56 22.14
C GLY A 121 -9.43 1.40 21.52
N GLU A 122 -9.69 1.99 20.36
CA GLU A 122 -10.94 1.80 19.62
C GLU A 122 -10.81 0.69 18.59
N ASN A 123 -11.94 0.08 18.26
CA ASN A 123 -12.01 -0.95 17.24
C ASN A 123 -12.16 -0.32 15.86
N ALA A 124 -11.37 -0.76 14.89
CA ALA A 124 -11.51 -0.39 13.50
C ALA A 124 -11.65 -1.64 12.62
N GLU A 125 -12.40 -1.49 11.54
CA GLU A 125 -12.61 -2.53 10.53
C GLU A 125 -11.55 -2.41 9.41
N LEU A 126 -11.08 -3.55 8.94
CA LEU A 126 -10.17 -3.68 7.80
C LEU A 126 -10.74 -4.76 6.87
N ASP A 127 -11.14 -4.35 5.67
CA ASP A 127 -11.77 -5.20 4.68
C ASP A 127 -10.77 -5.59 3.59
N VAL A 128 -10.45 -6.87 3.52
CA VAL A 128 -9.54 -7.44 2.52
C VAL A 128 -10.37 -8.09 1.42
N THR A 129 -10.11 -7.73 0.17
CA THR A 129 -10.61 -8.46 -1.00
C THR A 129 -9.50 -9.36 -1.53
N VAL A 130 -9.77 -10.65 -1.62
CA VAL A 130 -8.86 -11.65 -2.20
C VAL A 130 -9.40 -12.04 -3.58
N SER A 131 -8.55 -12.03 -4.60
CA SER A 131 -8.87 -12.52 -5.94
C SER A 131 -8.19 -13.86 -6.20
N SER A 132 -8.88 -14.75 -6.90
CA SER A 132 -8.32 -16.05 -7.30
C SER A 132 -8.67 -16.40 -8.74
N HIS A 133 -7.67 -16.82 -9.51
CA HIS A 133 -7.78 -17.26 -10.91
C HIS A 133 -7.38 -18.73 -11.06
N GLY A 134 -7.75 -19.32 -12.20
CA GLY A 134 -7.55 -20.74 -12.48
C GLY A 134 -8.70 -21.60 -11.94
N ALA A 135 -8.67 -22.91 -12.23
CA ALA A 135 -9.66 -23.86 -11.73
C ALA A 135 -9.32 -24.25 -10.29
N LEU A 136 -9.92 -23.55 -9.32
CA LEU A 136 -9.67 -23.73 -7.89
C LEU A 136 -10.93 -24.20 -7.18
N ASN A 137 -10.82 -25.16 -6.28
CA ASN A 137 -11.86 -25.46 -5.29
C ASN A 137 -11.18 -25.75 -3.96
N GLN A 138 -10.60 -24.71 -3.39
CA GLN A 138 -9.73 -24.80 -2.22
C GLN A 138 -10.13 -23.79 -1.16
N ARG A 139 -9.56 -23.96 0.03
CA ARG A 139 -9.73 -23.01 1.13
C ARG A 139 -8.44 -22.24 1.33
N LEU A 140 -8.54 -20.92 1.24
CA LEU A 140 -7.43 -20.02 1.51
C LEU A 140 -7.50 -19.53 2.95
N ASN A 141 -6.36 -19.43 3.60
CA ASN A 141 -6.19 -18.82 4.90
C ASN A 141 -5.61 -17.41 4.74
N VAL A 142 -6.44 -16.42 5.05
CA VAL A 142 -6.06 -15.00 5.08
C VAL A 142 -5.68 -14.64 6.51
N THR A 143 -4.50 -14.08 6.68
CA THR A 143 -3.90 -13.74 7.98
C THR A 143 -3.55 -12.27 8.04
N LEU A 144 -3.80 -11.65 9.20
CA LEU A 144 -3.48 -10.26 9.47
C LEU A 144 -2.41 -10.18 10.57
N TYR A 145 -1.35 -9.42 10.31
CA TYR A 145 -0.25 -9.19 11.24
C TYR A 145 -0.07 -7.71 11.54
N SER A 146 0.40 -7.40 12.74
CA SER A 146 1.02 -6.12 13.09
C SER A 146 2.47 -6.39 13.51
N GLY A 147 3.43 -5.96 12.69
CA GLY A 147 4.82 -6.39 12.81
C GLY A 147 4.96 -7.92 12.77
N LYS A 148 5.40 -8.52 13.89
CA LYS A 148 5.54 -9.97 14.06
C LYS A 148 4.32 -10.65 14.71
N LYS A 149 3.36 -9.89 15.22
CA LYS A 149 2.21 -10.41 15.97
C LYS A 149 1.07 -10.75 15.01
N LEU A 150 0.58 -11.98 15.07
CA LEU A 150 -0.66 -12.38 14.40
C LEU A 150 -1.86 -11.77 15.14
N LEU A 151 -2.68 -11.01 14.43
CA LEU A 151 -3.90 -10.39 14.95
C LEU A 151 -5.15 -11.21 14.64
N GLY A 152 -5.16 -11.93 13.51
CA GLY A 152 -6.28 -12.76 13.12
C GLY A 152 -5.98 -13.66 11.94
N SER A 153 -6.77 -14.73 11.82
CA SER A 153 -6.72 -15.71 10.73
C SER A 153 -8.14 -16.07 10.33
N LYS A 154 -8.45 -16.04 9.03
CA LYS A 154 -9.77 -16.38 8.51
C LYS A 154 -9.62 -17.28 7.28
N VAL A 155 -10.42 -18.33 7.24
CA VAL A 155 -10.44 -19.27 6.12
C VAL A 155 -11.59 -18.91 5.20
N VAL A 156 -11.31 -18.72 3.91
CA VAL A 156 -12.30 -18.46 2.86
C VAL A 156 -12.30 -19.55 1.80
N PRO A 157 -13.48 -20.04 1.38
CA PRO A 157 -13.58 -20.88 0.20
C PRO A 157 -13.35 -20.04 -1.06
N VAL A 158 -12.59 -20.56 -2.02
CA VAL A 158 -12.45 -19.95 -3.35
C VAL A 158 -12.76 -20.98 -4.43
N SER A 159 -13.52 -20.52 -5.43
CA SER A 159 -13.94 -21.32 -6.59
C SER A 159 -13.10 -21.04 -7.84
N GLY A 160 -12.15 -20.11 -7.77
CA GLY A 160 -11.34 -19.72 -8.93
C GLY A 160 -12.12 -18.92 -9.96
N GLU A 161 -11.70 -18.97 -11.23
CA GLU A 161 -12.35 -18.28 -12.35
C GLU A 161 -12.49 -16.75 -12.20
N GLY A 162 -11.60 -16.12 -11.43
CA GLY A 162 -11.66 -14.69 -11.14
C GLY A 162 -12.62 -14.33 -9.99
N SER A 163 -12.98 -15.30 -9.14
CA SER A 163 -13.79 -15.04 -7.94
C SER A 163 -13.11 -14.03 -7.01
N MET A 164 -13.91 -13.16 -6.41
CA MET A 164 -13.49 -12.18 -5.41
C MET A 164 -14.19 -12.44 -4.08
N GLU A 165 -13.41 -12.65 -3.04
CA GLU A 165 -13.91 -12.95 -1.70
C GLU A 165 -13.52 -11.85 -0.71
N ARG A 166 -14.46 -11.42 0.13
CA ARG A 166 -14.23 -10.35 1.12
C ARG A 166 -14.06 -10.91 2.52
N VAL A 167 -12.99 -10.48 3.18
CA VAL A 167 -12.61 -10.90 4.53
C VAL A 167 -12.44 -9.68 5.42
N ARG A 168 -13.28 -9.58 6.44
CA ARG A 168 -13.21 -8.46 7.40
C ARG A 168 -12.37 -8.81 8.61
N PHE A 169 -11.50 -7.91 9.05
CA PHE A 169 -10.76 -8.03 10.30
C PHE A 169 -11.11 -6.87 11.22
N MET A 170 -11.09 -7.14 12.53
CA MET A 170 -11.19 -6.10 13.56
C MET A 170 -9.80 -5.86 14.14
N ILE A 171 -9.36 -4.61 14.16
CA ILE A 171 -8.10 -4.20 14.79
C ILE A 171 -8.38 -3.30 16.00
N ASN A 172 -7.60 -3.46 17.06
CA ASN A 172 -7.63 -2.61 18.25
C ASN A 172 -6.18 -2.24 18.63
N PRO A 173 -5.68 -1.08 18.19
CA PRO A 173 -4.29 -0.69 18.45
C PRO A 173 -4.10 -0.25 19.90
N ASN A 174 -2.99 -0.67 20.50
CA ASN A 174 -2.61 -0.31 21.88
C ASN A 174 -1.49 0.74 21.96
N GLN A 175 -0.93 1.13 20.81
CA GLN A 175 0.14 2.11 20.68
C GLN A 175 -0.26 3.18 19.67
N THR A 176 0.24 4.39 19.86
CA THR A 176 0.05 5.53 18.95
C THR A 176 1.23 5.61 17.96
N GLY A 177 1.01 6.27 16.83
CA GLY A 177 1.99 6.43 15.76
C GLY A 177 1.58 5.69 14.48
N GLU A 178 2.45 5.70 13.48
CA GLU A 178 2.22 4.96 12.24
C GLU A 178 2.40 3.46 12.49
N MET A 179 1.35 2.68 12.28
CA MET A 179 1.36 1.23 12.44
C MET A 179 1.22 0.55 11.08
N GLN A 180 2.10 -0.40 10.80
CA GLN A 180 2.04 -1.20 9.57
C GLN A 180 1.31 -2.52 9.83
N TYR A 181 0.22 -2.72 9.08
CA TYR A 181 -0.56 -3.95 9.08
C TYR A 181 -0.24 -4.74 7.82
N ARG A 182 0.16 -6.01 7.99
CA ARG A 182 0.50 -6.90 6.88
C ARG A 182 -0.57 -7.97 6.74
N VAL A 183 -1.28 -7.93 5.62
CA VAL A 183 -2.20 -8.98 5.21
C VAL A 183 -1.44 -9.99 4.37
N GLN A 184 -1.72 -11.26 4.59
CA GLN A 184 -1.13 -12.35 3.82
C GLN A 184 -2.14 -13.46 3.59
N VAL A 185 -2.21 -13.94 2.35
CA VAL A 185 -2.89 -15.19 1.99
C VAL A 185 -1.84 -16.29 1.80
N ASN A 186 -2.19 -17.54 2.12
CA ASN A 186 -1.27 -18.66 1.90
C ASN A 186 -1.06 -18.87 0.39
N ALA A 187 0.16 -19.24 0.02
CA ALA A 187 0.46 -19.66 -1.35
C ALA A 187 -0.15 -21.03 -1.63
N LEU A 188 -0.50 -21.27 -2.89
CA LEU A 188 -0.89 -22.58 -3.40
C LEU A 188 0.32 -23.29 -4.04
N PRO A 189 0.37 -24.64 -4.05
CA PRO A 189 1.51 -25.37 -4.62
C PRO A 189 1.77 -25.07 -6.11
N ASP A 190 0.70 -24.80 -6.86
CA ASP A 190 0.74 -24.58 -8.32
C ASP A 190 0.84 -23.09 -8.70
N GLU A 191 1.03 -22.21 -7.70
CA GLU A 191 1.10 -20.77 -7.89
C GLU A 191 2.52 -20.31 -8.24
N ILE A 192 2.66 -19.57 -9.33
CA ILE A 192 3.95 -19.10 -9.84
C ILE A 192 4.35 -17.76 -9.20
N ASN A 193 3.39 -16.85 -9.03
CA ASN A 193 3.62 -15.55 -8.41
C ASN A 193 3.09 -15.58 -6.97
N ILE A 194 3.98 -15.47 -5.99
CA ILE A 194 3.61 -15.44 -4.56
C ILE A 194 3.80 -14.07 -3.92
N GLN A 195 4.25 -13.07 -4.70
CA GLN A 195 4.58 -11.74 -4.19
C GLN A 195 3.31 -10.90 -3.96
N ASN A 196 2.30 -11.09 -4.82
CA ASN A 196 0.96 -10.50 -4.76
C ASN A 196 0.08 -11.10 -3.62
N ASN A 197 0.54 -12.14 -2.93
CA ASN A 197 -0.15 -12.76 -1.79
C ASN A 197 0.06 -11.98 -0.49
N LYS A 198 0.86 -10.91 -0.52
CA LYS A 198 1.19 -10.09 0.65
C LYS A 198 1.04 -8.61 0.33
N GLN A 199 0.41 -7.88 1.24
CA GLN A 199 0.28 -6.44 1.13
C GLN A 199 0.39 -5.80 2.51
N ILE A 200 1.03 -4.64 2.55
CA ILE A 200 1.22 -3.85 3.77
C ILE A 200 0.39 -2.58 3.66
N VAL A 201 -0.35 -2.26 4.72
CA VAL A 201 -1.15 -1.05 4.85
C VAL A 201 -0.68 -0.28 6.07
N PRO A 202 -0.12 0.93 5.89
CA PRO A 202 0.17 1.84 6.99
C PRO A 202 -1.13 2.51 7.46
N ILE A 203 -1.33 2.58 8.77
CA ILE A 203 -2.47 3.27 9.39
C ILE A 203 -1.92 4.16 10.52
N GLN A 204 -2.32 5.42 10.53
CA GLN A 204 -1.95 6.35 11.60
C GLN A 204 -2.83 6.13 12.82
N VAL A 205 -2.23 5.78 13.95
CA VAL A 205 -2.95 5.65 15.22
C VAL A 205 -2.78 6.90 16.07
N LEU A 206 -3.86 7.62 16.26
CA LEU A 206 -3.91 8.79 17.12
C LEU A 206 -4.33 8.41 18.54
N LYS A 207 -4.09 9.34 19.45
CA LYS A 207 -4.56 9.23 20.82
C LYS A 207 -5.96 9.82 20.91
N ASN A 208 -6.84 9.18 21.67
CA ASN A 208 -8.21 9.67 21.88
C ASN A 208 -8.27 10.94 22.72
N GLU A 209 -7.52 10.94 23.84
CA GLU A 209 -7.58 12.01 24.83
C GLU A 209 -6.19 12.20 25.46
N TYR A 210 -5.80 13.45 25.68
CA TYR A 210 -4.62 13.83 26.45
C TYR A 210 -5.06 14.33 27.83
N LYS A 211 -4.51 13.73 28.88
CA LYS A 211 -4.81 14.11 30.27
C LYS A 211 -3.76 15.08 30.78
N ILE A 212 -4.20 16.26 31.20
CA ILE A 212 -3.35 17.34 31.71
C ILE A 212 -3.70 17.58 33.18
N ALA A 213 -2.70 17.56 34.07
CA ALA A 213 -2.87 18.00 35.44
C ALA A 213 -2.35 19.43 35.59
N ILE A 214 -3.10 20.29 36.28
CA ILE A 214 -2.65 21.64 36.65
C ILE A 214 -2.65 21.77 38.16
N PHE A 215 -1.51 22.17 38.72
CA PHE A 215 -1.35 22.55 40.12
C PHE A 215 -1.25 24.06 40.24
N THR A 216 -2.19 24.65 40.98
CA THR A 216 -2.22 26.09 41.24
C THR A 216 -2.06 26.34 42.74
N GLY A 217 -0.99 27.04 43.12
CA GLY A 217 -0.71 27.32 44.54
C GLY A 217 -1.59 28.40 45.14
N ALA A 218 -2.09 29.34 44.33
CA ALA A 218 -3.07 30.35 44.73
C ALA A 218 -3.91 30.81 43.52
N PRO A 219 -5.20 31.16 43.71
CA PRO A 219 -6.05 31.67 42.63
C PRO A 219 -5.39 32.86 41.91
N ASN A 220 -5.16 32.73 40.61
CA ASN A 220 -4.53 33.76 39.80
C ASN A 220 -5.12 33.81 38.37
N PHE A 221 -4.90 34.91 37.67
CA PHE A 221 -5.43 35.11 36.31
C PHE A 221 -4.74 34.22 35.26
N ASN A 222 -3.46 33.85 35.46
CA ASN A 222 -2.69 33.02 34.53
C ASN A 222 -3.33 31.64 34.37
N THR A 223 -3.69 31.01 35.49
CA THR A 223 -4.41 29.73 35.50
C THR A 223 -5.67 29.80 34.66
N GLN A 224 -6.45 30.90 34.73
CA GLN A 224 -7.67 31.03 33.94
C GLN A 224 -7.38 31.06 32.43
N VAL A 225 -6.33 31.76 32.00
CA VAL A 225 -5.91 31.79 30.59
C VAL A 225 -5.48 30.40 30.11
N ILE A 226 -4.65 29.70 30.89
CA ILE A 226 -4.19 28.34 30.58
C ILE A 226 -5.39 27.38 30.45
N LYS A 227 -6.31 27.43 31.42
CA LYS A 227 -7.54 26.63 31.39
C LYS A 227 -8.34 26.90 30.12
N ASN A 228 -8.55 28.16 29.77
CA ASN A 228 -9.31 28.51 28.57
C ASN A 228 -8.68 27.93 27.30
N ILE A 229 -7.35 27.99 27.16
CA ILE A 229 -6.63 27.42 26.00
C ILE A 229 -6.79 25.90 25.96
N ILE A 230 -6.62 25.21 27.09
CA ILE A 230 -6.73 23.75 27.14
C ILE A 230 -8.15 23.29 26.82
N THR A 231 -9.15 23.97 27.39
CA THR A 231 -10.57 23.58 27.22
C THR A 231 -11.12 23.87 25.81
N GLN A 232 -10.38 24.63 24.98
CA GLN A 232 -10.76 24.83 23.57
C GLN A 232 -10.59 23.57 22.73
N ASN A 233 -9.70 22.66 23.11
CA ASN A 233 -9.48 21.41 22.39
C ASN A 233 -10.25 20.26 23.05
N PRO A 234 -11.24 19.65 22.37
CA PRO A 234 -12.03 18.55 22.93
C PRO A 234 -11.20 17.28 23.22
N GLU A 235 -10.02 17.12 22.60
CA GLU A 235 -9.12 16.00 22.87
C GLU A 235 -8.35 16.17 24.20
N PHE A 236 -8.42 17.34 24.84
CA PHE A 236 -7.70 17.59 26.09
C PHE A 236 -8.65 17.52 27.27
N ARG A 237 -8.31 16.66 28.22
CA ARG A 237 -8.97 16.56 29.52
C ARG A 237 -8.06 17.11 30.59
N MET A 238 -8.61 17.97 31.43
CA MET A 238 -7.84 18.69 32.43
C MET A 238 -8.38 18.43 33.83
N ASP A 239 -7.48 18.03 34.73
CA ASP A 239 -7.73 17.98 36.16
C ASP A 239 -7.00 19.15 36.84
N HIS A 240 -7.73 19.90 37.66
CA HIS A 240 -7.20 21.09 38.32
C HIS A 240 -7.12 20.90 39.84
N PHE A 241 -5.91 21.02 40.36
CA PHE A 241 -5.56 20.91 41.78
C PHE A 241 -5.20 22.29 42.30
N VAL A 242 -6.11 22.93 43.02
CA VAL A 242 -5.89 24.24 43.63
C VAL A 242 -5.62 24.08 45.10
N LEU A 243 -4.50 24.59 45.60
CA LEU A 243 -4.22 24.59 47.04
C LEU A 243 -5.17 25.55 47.77
N ARG A 244 -5.81 25.07 48.83
CA ARG A 244 -6.66 25.84 49.74
C ARG A 244 -6.18 25.63 51.18
N SER A 245 -6.76 26.37 52.13
CA SER A 245 -6.39 26.29 53.56
C SER A 245 -6.52 24.90 54.16
N ASN A 246 -7.42 24.05 53.63
CA ASN A 246 -7.68 22.69 54.11
C ASN A 246 -7.13 21.61 53.15
N GLY A 247 -6.15 21.95 52.31
CA GLY A 247 -5.57 21.05 51.29
C GLY A 247 -6.03 21.37 49.86
N TYR A 248 -5.76 20.47 48.91
CA TYR A 248 -6.13 20.67 47.50
C TYR A 248 -7.64 20.56 47.27
N SER A 249 -8.15 21.34 46.31
CA SER A 249 -9.54 21.30 45.85
C SER A 249 -9.99 19.93 45.35
N THR A 250 -9.04 19.16 44.82
CA THR A 250 -9.24 17.80 44.31
C THR A 250 -8.30 16.89 45.10
N PRO A 251 -8.75 15.73 45.61
CA PRO A 251 -7.91 14.86 46.44
C PRO A 251 -6.62 14.46 45.71
N LEU A 252 -5.45 14.64 46.33
CA LEU A 252 -4.16 14.33 45.69
C LEU A 252 -4.04 12.85 45.28
N LYS A 253 -4.79 11.96 45.93
CA LYS A 253 -4.89 10.55 45.52
C LYS A 253 -5.29 10.38 44.05
N THR A 254 -6.24 11.18 43.54
CA THR A 254 -6.66 11.06 42.13
C THR A 254 -5.54 11.42 41.17
N PHE A 255 -4.64 12.32 41.57
CA PHE A 255 -3.45 12.63 40.79
C PHE A 255 -2.53 11.41 40.70
N TRP A 256 -2.21 10.78 41.83
CA TRP A 256 -1.31 9.63 41.88
C TRP A 256 -1.87 8.39 41.18
N ASP A 257 -3.20 8.20 41.19
CA ASP A 257 -3.88 7.08 40.52
C ASP A 257 -4.07 7.31 39.00
N THR A 258 -3.78 8.51 38.49
CA THR A 258 -4.01 8.87 37.08
C THR A 258 -2.69 9.07 36.34
N LYS A 259 -2.56 8.44 35.17
CA LYS A 259 -1.46 8.71 34.25
C LYS A 259 -1.75 9.97 33.44
N TYR A 260 -1.02 11.05 33.73
CA TYR A 260 -1.06 12.30 32.96
C TYR A 260 0.00 12.33 31.85
N ASP A 261 -0.30 13.08 30.81
CA ASP A 261 0.60 13.33 29.67
C ASP A 261 1.39 14.62 29.83
N LEU A 262 0.83 15.56 30.57
CA LEU A 262 1.45 16.83 30.90
C LEU A 262 1.02 17.24 32.31
N ILE A 263 1.98 17.73 33.09
CA ILE A 263 1.75 18.27 34.43
C ILE A 263 2.25 19.71 34.43
N LEU A 264 1.36 20.65 34.73
CA LEU A 264 1.63 22.07 34.77
C LEU A 264 1.60 22.58 36.21
N PHE A 265 2.62 23.35 36.58
CA PHE A 265 2.70 24.03 37.87
C PHE A 265 2.59 25.53 37.64
N ASP A 266 1.54 26.15 38.17
CA ASP A 266 1.34 27.59 38.12
C ASP A 266 1.38 28.18 39.53
N ASN A 267 2.45 28.94 39.80
CA ASN A 267 2.77 29.46 41.13
C ASN A 267 2.70 28.38 42.22
N HIS A 268 3.26 27.20 41.91
CA HIS A 268 3.26 26.03 42.77
C HIS A 268 4.64 25.35 42.73
N PRO A 269 5.18 24.87 43.87
CA PRO A 269 4.64 24.96 45.24
C PRO A 269 4.69 26.39 45.81
N VAL A 270 3.93 26.63 46.87
CA VAL A 270 3.94 27.88 47.64
C VAL A 270 4.60 27.64 49.01
N GLY A 271 4.97 28.71 49.71
CA GLY A 271 5.67 28.59 51.00
C GLY A 271 4.99 27.66 52.03
N MET A 272 3.65 27.56 52.00
CA MET A 272 2.89 26.68 52.89
C MET A 272 3.08 25.18 52.62
N ASN A 273 3.44 24.76 51.41
CA ASN A 273 3.56 23.35 51.04
C ASN A 273 4.90 23.01 50.35
N ALA A 274 5.85 23.92 50.36
CA ALA A 274 7.17 23.75 49.73
C ALA A 274 7.99 22.59 50.33
N GLN A 275 7.73 22.20 51.58
CA GLN A 275 8.44 21.09 52.26
C GLN A 275 7.79 19.72 52.01
N GLU A 276 6.57 19.67 51.47
CA GLU A 276 5.81 18.44 51.22
C GLU A 276 5.98 17.91 49.79
N TRP A 277 6.62 18.70 48.91
CA TRP A 277 6.78 18.46 47.48
C TRP A 277 8.20 18.09 47.07
#